data_AF-A0A812ZDU9-F1
#
_entry.id   AF-A0A812ZDU9-F1
#
_cell.length_a   1.000
_cell.length_b   1.000
_cell.length_c   1.000
_cell.angle_alpha   90.00
_cell.angle_beta   90.00
_cell.angle_gamma   90.00
#
_symmetry.space_group_name_H-M   'P 1'
#
loop_
_entity.id
_entity.type
_entity.pdbx_description
1 polymer ?
#
loop_
_entity_poly.entity_id
_entity_poly.type
_entity_poly.pdbx_seq_one_letter_code
_entity_poly.pdbx_strand_id
1 'polypeptide(L)'
;MSRQEANKQFWEAISDLTMMCHLLRSISMTICGMVTWEVDAEVQVHAKRVIRLLALYSLAVREFFQRTGKNATTSSEQMDRLRQDVAALAGDTEWSILYPGDHKSVSGSASPHDTTRPSIILFWVTLSLRKIMDHKATEAPIMNGLLTQLAAVGSCFWNMDKIDKTQFPFPYCQVVKWLTLVFLGILPFSIAAVCGWWTLLFSAIAAIGLSVSKFLTKRQLSYQ
;
A
#
# COMPACT_ATOMS: atom_id res chain seq x y z
N MET A 1 -5.89 -23.06 7.06
CA MET A 1 -6.66 -21.81 7.21
C MET A 1 -5.83 -20.53 7.01
N SER A 2 -4.51 -20.51 7.25
CA SER A 2 -3.67 -19.29 7.06
C SER A 2 -3.33 -18.93 5.60
N ARG A 3 -3.20 -19.91 4.69
CA ARG A 3 -2.79 -19.67 3.30
C ARG A 3 -3.87 -19.01 2.43
N GLN A 4 -5.13 -19.41 2.58
CA GLN A 4 -6.23 -18.87 1.80
C GLN A 4 -6.47 -17.39 2.12
N GLU A 5 -6.43 -17.03 3.40
CA GLU A 5 -6.61 -15.63 3.82
C GLU A 5 -5.41 -14.76 3.46
N ALA A 6 -4.17 -15.25 3.60
CA ALA A 6 -2.99 -14.49 3.16
C ALA A 6 -3.00 -14.25 1.65
N ASN A 7 -3.40 -15.26 0.86
CA ASN A 7 -3.59 -15.10 -0.59
C ASN A 7 -4.70 -14.10 -0.90
N LYS A 8 -5.82 -14.16 -0.17
CA LYS A 8 -6.92 -13.20 -0.30
C LYS A 8 -6.46 -11.77 -0.03
N GLN A 9 -5.74 -11.52 1.08
CA GLN A 9 -5.19 -10.21 1.42
C GLN A 9 -4.23 -9.68 0.35
N PHE A 10 -3.40 -10.55 -0.24
CA PHE A 10 -2.50 -10.18 -1.35
C PHE A 10 -3.28 -9.73 -2.59
N TRP A 11 -4.29 -10.49 -3.01
CA TRP A 11 -5.12 -10.13 -4.16
C TRP A 11 -5.99 -8.89 -3.89
N GLU A 12 -6.47 -8.71 -2.67
CA GLU A 12 -7.18 -7.49 -2.24
C GLU A 12 -6.27 -6.26 -2.35
N ALA A 13 -5.04 -6.32 -1.85
CA ALA A 13 -4.08 -5.23 -1.96
C ALA A 13 -3.74 -4.90 -3.43
N ILE A 14 -3.55 -5.91 -4.30
CA ILE A 14 -3.34 -5.69 -5.74
C ILE A 14 -4.57 -5.07 -6.40
N SER A 15 -5.77 -5.52 -6.03
CA SER A 15 -7.02 -4.97 -6.55
C SER A 15 -7.17 -3.50 -6.18
N ASP A 16 -6.90 -3.14 -4.92
CA ASP A 16 -6.95 -1.75 -4.45
C ASP A 16 -5.90 -0.86 -5.13
N LEU A 17 -4.67 -1.35 -5.30
CA LEU A 17 -3.61 -0.63 -6.03
C LEU A 17 -4.00 -0.39 -7.50
N THR A 18 -4.55 -1.41 -8.15
CA THR A 18 -5.01 -1.34 -9.55
C THR A 18 -6.17 -0.36 -9.69
N MET A 19 -7.15 -0.43 -8.78
CA MET A 19 -8.28 0.49 -8.72
C MET A 19 -7.80 1.93 -8.51
N MET A 20 -6.86 2.16 -7.60
CA MET A 20 -6.28 3.48 -7.36
C MET A 20 -5.65 4.04 -8.64
N CYS A 21 -4.85 3.26 -9.37
CA CYS A 21 -4.26 3.67 -10.65
C CYS A 21 -5.33 4.01 -11.70
N HIS A 22 -6.40 3.21 -11.79
CA HIS A 22 -7.52 3.48 -12.69
C HIS A 22 -8.25 4.78 -12.35
N LEU A 23 -8.51 5.03 -11.06
CA LEU A 23 -9.16 6.25 -10.59
C LEU A 23 -8.29 7.49 -10.85
N LEU A 24 -6.99 7.44 -10.55
CA LEU A 24 -6.06 8.55 -10.84
C LEU A 24 -6.02 8.88 -12.34
N ARG A 25 -6.00 7.85 -13.20
CA ARG A 25 -6.08 8.01 -14.65
C ARG A 25 -7.42 8.62 -15.08
N SER A 26 -8.53 8.10 -14.54
CA SER A 26 -9.89 8.58 -14.84
C SER A 26 -10.04 10.06 -14.51
N ILE A 27 -9.66 10.46 -13.29
CA ILE A 27 -9.69 11.86 -12.83
C ILE A 27 -8.85 12.73 -13.77
N SER A 28 -7.63 12.30 -14.11
CA SER A 28 -6.74 13.05 -15.01
C SER A 28 -7.37 13.25 -16.40
N MET A 29 -7.97 12.19 -16.96
CA MET A 29 -8.65 12.24 -18.26
C MET A 29 -9.87 13.17 -18.22
N THR A 30 -10.67 13.11 -17.16
CA THR A 30 -11.82 14.01 -16.98
C THR A 30 -11.38 15.46 -16.86
N ILE A 31 -10.28 15.74 -16.16
CA ILE A 31 -9.75 17.12 -16.07
C ILE A 31 -9.27 17.64 -17.43
N CYS A 32 -8.59 16.80 -18.21
CA CYS A 32 -8.16 17.20 -19.55
C CYS A 32 -9.31 17.32 -20.55
N GLY A 33 -10.35 16.50 -20.43
CA GLY A 33 -11.42 16.41 -21.43
C GLY A 33 -12.69 17.21 -21.12
N MET A 34 -13.00 17.46 -19.85
CA MET A 34 -14.28 18.03 -19.41
C MET A 34 -14.16 19.38 -18.70
N VAL A 35 -12.96 19.77 -18.27
CA VAL A 35 -12.71 21.13 -17.78
C VAL A 35 -12.47 22.03 -18.98
N THR A 36 -13.05 23.22 -18.99
CA THR A 36 -12.78 24.23 -20.02
C THR A 36 -11.63 25.13 -19.57
N TRP A 37 -10.44 24.88 -20.13
CA TRP A 37 -9.19 25.53 -19.69
C TRP A 37 -9.08 26.98 -20.18
N GLU A 38 -9.91 27.35 -21.17
CA GLU A 38 -9.89 28.64 -21.86
C GLU A 38 -10.69 29.72 -21.13
N VAL A 39 -11.48 29.35 -20.11
CA VAL A 39 -12.35 30.28 -19.38
C VAL A 39 -11.54 31.29 -18.58
N ASP A 40 -10.44 30.84 -17.95
CA ASP A 40 -9.61 31.67 -17.09
C ASP A 40 -8.18 31.12 -17.02
N ALA A 41 -7.18 32.01 -16.98
CA ALA A 41 -5.78 31.63 -16.76
C ALA A 41 -5.58 30.91 -15.41
N GLU A 42 -6.35 31.27 -14.36
CA GLU A 42 -6.28 30.61 -13.06
C GLU A 42 -6.76 29.16 -13.13
N VAL A 43 -7.80 28.88 -13.92
CA VAL A 43 -8.31 27.51 -14.14
C VAL A 43 -7.23 26.64 -14.78
N GLN A 44 -6.50 27.17 -15.77
CA GLN A 44 -5.41 26.45 -16.42
C GLN A 44 -4.30 26.08 -15.42
N VAL A 45 -3.94 27.00 -14.52
CA VAL A 45 -2.94 26.76 -13.47
C VAL A 45 -3.43 25.68 -12.50
N HIS A 46 -4.69 25.76 -12.07
CA HIS A 46 -5.28 24.78 -11.14
C HIS A 46 -5.44 23.40 -11.78
N ALA A 47 -5.87 23.29 -13.04
CA ALA A 47 -6.00 22.03 -13.75
C ALA A 47 -4.65 21.32 -13.91
N LYS A 48 -3.61 22.05 -14.36
CA LYS A 48 -2.22 21.55 -14.41
C LYS A 48 -1.73 21.12 -13.03
N ARG A 49 -2.03 21.91 -11.99
CA ARG A 49 -1.68 21.59 -10.60
C ARG A 49 -2.32 20.29 -10.16
N VAL A 50 -3.61 20.05 -10.45
CA VAL A 50 -4.28 18.79 -10.08
C VAL A 50 -3.57 17.59 -10.72
N ILE A 51 -3.27 17.64 -12.02
CA ILE A 51 -2.59 16.53 -12.71
C ILE A 51 -1.22 16.24 -12.06
N ARG A 52 -0.44 17.27 -11.76
CA ARG A 52 0.83 17.13 -11.02
C ARG A 52 0.62 16.51 -9.64
N LEU A 53 -0.40 16.95 -8.89
CA LEU A 53 -0.70 16.44 -7.55
C LEU A 53 -1.16 14.97 -7.57
N LEU A 54 -1.89 14.54 -8.61
CA LEU A 54 -2.27 13.13 -8.76
C LEU A 54 -1.05 12.23 -9.01
N ALA A 55 -0.08 12.70 -9.80
CA ALA A 55 1.19 12.02 -9.98
C ALA A 55 2.04 12.05 -8.70
N LEU A 56 2.08 13.17 -7.98
CA LEU A 56 2.75 13.28 -6.69
C LEU A 56 2.14 12.32 -5.67
N TYR A 57 0.81 12.16 -5.66
CA TYR A 57 0.13 11.23 -4.77
C TYR A 57 0.55 9.77 -5.01
N SER A 58 0.65 9.32 -6.26
CA SER A 58 1.09 7.95 -6.53
C SER A 58 2.52 7.68 -6.07
N LEU A 59 3.43 8.64 -6.24
CA LEU A 59 4.80 8.56 -5.73
C LEU A 59 4.86 8.57 -4.20
N ALA A 60 4.08 9.45 -3.56
CA ALA A 60 4.01 9.54 -2.10
C ALA A 60 3.42 8.27 -1.47
N VAL A 61 2.40 7.66 -2.08
CA VAL A 61 1.84 6.38 -1.64
C VAL A 61 2.88 5.26 -1.78
N ARG A 62 3.63 5.24 -2.88
CA ARG A 62 4.70 4.26 -3.07
C ARG A 62 5.81 4.43 -2.04
N GLU A 63 6.27 5.65 -1.78
CA GLU A 63 7.27 5.89 -0.73
C GLU A 63 6.73 5.46 0.63
N PHE A 64 5.48 5.82 0.96
CA PHE A 64 4.85 5.43 2.22
C PHE A 64 4.93 3.91 2.42
N PHE A 65 4.36 3.11 1.52
CA PHE A 65 4.35 1.64 1.67
C PHE A 65 5.73 0.98 1.54
N GLN A 66 6.70 1.60 0.90
CA GLN A 66 8.07 1.06 0.83
C GLN A 66 8.94 1.46 2.04
N ARG A 67 8.51 2.42 2.86
CA ARG A 67 9.19 2.83 4.08
C ARG A 67 8.46 2.42 5.36
N THR A 68 7.19 2.08 5.26
CA THR A 68 6.38 1.55 6.37
C THR A 68 6.18 0.04 6.26
N GLY A 69 5.67 -0.56 7.32
CA GLY A 69 5.37 -1.99 7.37
C GLY A 69 6.58 -2.85 7.74
N LYS A 70 6.37 -4.16 7.78
CA LYS A 70 7.43 -5.14 8.13
C LYS A 70 8.53 -5.25 7.09
N ASN A 71 8.24 -4.77 5.90
CA ASN A 71 9.00 -5.04 4.69
C ASN A 71 9.42 -3.72 4.04
N ALA A 72 9.48 -2.68 4.87
CA ALA A 72 10.17 -1.46 4.59
C ALA A 72 11.55 -1.79 4.00
N THR A 73 11.89 -1.12 2.91
CA THR A 73 13.18 -1.35 2.27
C THR A 73 14.30 -1.04 3.25
N THR A 74 15.33 -1.89 3.28
CA THR A 74 16.55 -1.61 4.05
C THR A 74 17.64 -0.96 3.19
N SER A 75 17.38 -0.82 1.88
CA SER A 75 18.34 -0.26 0.93
C SER A 75 18.30 1.26 0.93
N SER A 76 19.40 1.89 1.32
CA SER A 76 19.58 3.34 1.30
C SER A 76 19.38 3.92 -0.11
N GLU A 77 19.90 3.24 -1.14
CA GLU A 77 19.74 3.65 -2.55
C GLU A 77 18.26 3.69 -2.97
N GLN A 78 17.46 2.73 -2.51
CA GLN A 78 16.04 2.70 -2.82
C GLN A 78 15.27 3.80 -2.07
N MET A 79 15.60 4.04 -0.79
CA MET A 79 15.02 5.15 -0.03
C MET A 79 15.32 6.50 -0.68
N ASP A 80 16.55 6.70 -1.14
CA ASP A 80 16.98 7.94 -1.78
C ASP A 80 16.27 8.17 -3.11
N ARG A 81 16.12 7.11 -3.93
CA ARG A 81 15.35 7.17 -5.19
C ARG A 81 13.90 7.56 -4.96
N LEU A 82 13.22 6.91 -4.01
CA LEU A 82 11.83 7.23 -3.68
C LEU A 82 11.68 8.69 -3.25
N ARG A 83 12.60 9.17 -2.41
CA ARG A 83 12.57 10.56 -1.93
C ARG A 83 12.85 11.55 -3.06
N GLN A 84 13.77 11.22 -3.97
CA GLN A 84 14.05 12.02 -5.17
C GLN A 84 12.84 12.11 -6.10
N ASP A 85 12.14 11.00 -6.33
CA ASP A 85 10.92 10.96 -7.15
C ASP A 85 9.86 11.92 -6.60
N VAL A 86 9.63 11.91 -5.28
CA VAL A 86 8.70 12.85 -4.63
C VAL A 86 9.20 14.29 -4.73
N ALA A 87 10.50 14.53 -4.53
CA ALA A 87 11.10 15.85 -4.61
C ALA A 87 11.02 16.45 -6.02
N ALA A 88 11.07 15.63 -7.06
CA ALA A 88 10.96 16.08 -8.44
C ALA A 88 9.60 16.73 -8.74
N LEU A 89 8.53 16.28 -8.09
CA LEU A 89 7.17 16.80 -8.31
C LEU A 89 6.67 17.75 -7.21
N ALA A 90 7.19 17.67 -5.98
CA ALA A 90 6.73 18.51 -4.87
C ALA A 90 7.26 19.95 -4.98
N GLY A 91 6.39 20.94 -4.75
CA GLY A 91 6.84 22.33 -4.56
C GLY A 91 7.50 22.53 -3.19
N ASP A 92 8.25 23.62 -3.00
CA ASP A 92 9.00 23.85 -1.75
C ASP A 92 8.06 24.06 -0.54
N THR A 93 6.93 24.74 -0.75
CA THR A 93 5.90 24.90 0.28
C THR A 93 5.21 23.57 0.61
N GLU A 94 4.92 22.76 -0.40
CA GLU A 94 4.31 21.44 -0.25
C GLU A 94 5.25 20.47 0.46
N TRP A 95 6.56 20.57 0.18
CA TRP A 95 7.59 19.75 0.81
C TRP A 95 7.59 19.90 2.33
N SER A 96 7.57 21.14 2.82
CA SER A 96 7.56 21.42 4.26
C SER A 96 6.36 20.82 5.00
N ILE A 97 5.27 20.59 4.29
CA ILE A 97 4.04 19.99 4.84
C ILE A 97 4.08 18.46 4.74
N LEU A 98 4.64 17.91 3.65
CA LEU A 98 4.82 16.47 3.46
C LEU A 98 5.85 15.89 4.43
N TYR A 99 6.96 16.61 4.65
CA TYR A 99 8.08 16.23 5.51
C TYR A 99 8.43 17.38 6.45
N PRO A 100 7.68 17.57 7.55
CA PRO A 100 7.91 18.68 8.46
C PRO A 100 9.27 18.55 9.13
N GLY A 101 10.18 19.50 8.88
CA GLY A 101 11.53 19.52 9.45
C GLY A 101 12.63 19.04 8.50
N ASP A 102 12.29 18.48 7.33
CA ASP A 102 13.27 18.06 6.33
C ASP A 102 13.41 19.11 5.23
N HIS A 103 14.66 19.41 4.86
CA HIS A 103 14.93 20.16 3.64
C HIS A 103 14.83 19.24 2.41
N LYS A 104 14.43 19.81 1.26
CA LYS A 104 14.23 19.05 0.01
C LYS A 104 15.49 18.38 -0.53
N SER A 105 16.66 18.86 -0.11
CA SER A 105 17.97 18.28 -0.46
C SER A 105 18.37 17.09 0.43
N VAL A 106 17.63 16.79 1.49
CA VAL A 106 17.94 15.68 2.39
C VAL A 106 17.61 14.37 1.69
N SER A 107 18.57 13.44 1.69
CA SER A 107 18.39 12.11 1.12
C SER A 107 17.37 11.30 1.92
N GLY A 108 16.68 10.36 1.27
CA GLY A 108 15.66 9.55 1.92
C GLY A 108 16.20 8.75 3.10
N SER A 109 17.44 8.26 2.98
CA SER A 109 18.20 7.52 3.98
C SER A 109 18.69 8.35 5.18
N ALA A 110 18.88 9.67 5.01
CA ALA A 110 19.31 10.59 6.06
C ALA A 110 18.13 11.30 6.75
N SER A 111 16.92 11.14 6.23
CA SER A 111 15.71 11.74 6.79
C SER A 111 15.34 11.08 8.13
N PRO A 112 15.13 11.88 9.21
CA PRO A 112 14.60 11.38 10.48
C PRO A 112 13.12 10.98 10.40
N HIS A 113 12.45 11.29 9.30
CA HIS A 113 11.04 10.96 9.07
C HIS A 113 10.90 9.77 8.15
N ASP A 114 10.49 8.64 8.75
CA ASP A 114 10.28 7.39 8.02
C ASP A 114 9.07 7.42 7.09
N THR A 115 8.15 8.38 7.26
CA THR A 115 6.84 8.32 6.58
C THR A 115 6.46 9.63 5.91
N THR A 116 5.99 9.52 4.67
CA THR A 116 5.30 10.58 3.93
C THR A 116 3.85 10.70 4.41
N ARG A 117 3.18 11.82 4.13
CA ARG A 117 1.76 12.03 4.43
C ARG A 117 0.91 12.11 3.13
N PRO A 118 0.55 10.99 2.47
CA PRO A 118 -0.15 11.04 1.18
C PRO A 118 -1.53 11.70 1.22
N SER A 119 -2.25 11.58 2.34
CA SER A 119 -3.61 12.09 2.50
C SER A 119 -3.73 13.61 2.33
N ILE A 120 -2.68 14.37 2.67
CA ILE A 120 -2.68 15.83 2.51
C ILE A 120 -2.69 16.25 1.04
N ILE A 121 -2.16 15.40 0.15
CA ILE A 121 -2.15 15.66 -1.29
C ILE A 121 -3.57 15.58 -1.85
N LEU A 122 -4.39 14.61 -1.40
CA LEU A 122 -5.80 14.52 -1.78
C LEU A 122 -6.59 15.76 -1.34
N PHE A 123 -6.25 16.31 -0.16
CA PHE A 123 -6.81 17.58 0.29
C PHE A 123 -6.43 18.74 -0.64
N TRP A 124 -5.17 18.86 -1.07
CA TRP A 124 -4.75 19.87 -2.04
C TRP A 124 -5.39 19.73 -3.41
N VAL A 125 -5.63 18.49 -3.87
CA VAL A 125 -6.41 18.22 -5.09
C VAL A 125 -7.83 18.76 -4.91
N THR A 126 -8.48 18.47 -3.78
CA THR A 126 -9.83 18.96 -3.47
C THR A 126 -9.90 20.49 -3.48
N LEU A 127 -8.92 21.17 -2.87
CA LEU A 127 -8.85 22.63 -2.90
C LEU A 127 -8.70 23.18 -4.32
N SER A 128 -7.88 22.53 -5.15
CA SER A 128 -7.67 22.95 -6.54
C SER A 128 -8.92 22.72 -7.39
N LEU A 129 -9.64 21.61 -7.19
CA LEU A 129 -10.92 21.33 -7.83
C LEU A 129 -12.00 22.35 -7.42
N ARG A 130 -12.03 22.75 -6.15
CA ARG A 130 -12.94 23.81 -5.68
C ARG A 130 -12.68 25.14 -6.39
N LYS A 131 -11.41 25.50 -6.57
CA LYS A 131 -11.05 26.70 -7.35
C LYS A 131 -11.57 26.60 -8.77
N ILE A 132 -11.38 25.47 -9.46
CA ILE A 132 -11.93 25.27 -10.82
C ILE A 132 -13.46 25.45 -10.85
N MET A 133 -14.17 24.98 -9.82
CA MET A 133 -15.62 25.15 -9.69
C MET A 133 -16.04 26.60 -9.48
N ASP A 134 -15.27 27.40 -8.73
CA ASP A 134 -15.57 28.81 -8.46
C ASP A 134 -15.61 29.64 -9.77
N HIS A 135 -14.79 29.30 -10.77
CA HIS A 135 -14.78 29.93 -12.10
C HIS A 135 -15.81 29.34 -13.08
N LYS A 136 -16.67 28.41 -12.64
CA LYS A 136 -17.69 27.74 -13.47
C LYS A 136 -17.13 27.05 -14.74
N ALA A 137 -15.86 26.63 -14.70
CA ALA A 137 -15.19 25.99 -15.84
C ALA A 137 -15.61 24.52 -16.07
N THR A 138 -16.53 24.00 -15.25
CA THR A 138 -17.04 22.63 -15.33
C THR A 138 -18.43 22.58 -14.71
N GLU A 139 -19.30 21.72 -15.25
CA GLU A 139 -20.64 21.53 -14.70
C GLU A 139 -20.59 20.82 -13.33
N ALA A 140 -21.53 21.19 -12.44
CA ALA A 140 -21.61 20.64 -11.09
C ALA A 140 -21.69 19.09 -11.02
N PRO A 141 -22.42 18.38 -11.91
CA PRO A 141 -22.44 16.91 -11.89
C PRO A 141 -21.07 16.27 -12.16
N ILE A 142 -20.30 16.83 -13.10
CA ILE A 142 -18.95 16.34 -13.41
C ILE A 142 -18.02 16.57 -12.22
N MET A 143 -18.10 17.75 -11.59
CA MET A 143 -17.31 18.06 -10.40
C MET A 143 -17.63 17.11 -9.23
N ASN A 144 -18.92 16.82 -8.99
CA ASN A 144 -19.32 15.85 -7.97
C ASN A 144 -18.78 14.43 -8.27
N GLY A 145 -18.78 14.04 -9.55
CA GLY A 145 -18.17 12.79 -10.00
C GLY A 145 -16.66 12.73 -9.71
N LEU A 146 -15.93 13.82 -9.96
CA LEU A 146 -14.50 13.93 -9.64
C LEU A 146 -14.23 13.80 -8.14
N LEU A 147 -15.01 14.49 -7.30
CA LEU A 147 -14.89 14.43 -5.84
C LEU A 147 -15.18 13.01 -5.30
N THR A 148 -16.18 12.34 -5.89
CA THR A 148 -16.51 10.94 -5.54
C THR A 148 -15.36 9.99 -5.90
N GLN A 149 -14.77 10.14 -7.08
CA GLN A 149 -13.59 9.36 -7.49
C GLN A 149 -12.39 9.63 -6.58
N LEU A 150 -12.18 10.88 -6.18
CA LEU A 150 -11.10 11.26 -5.26
C LEU A 150 -11.28 10.67 -3.86
N ALA A 151 -12.51 10.63 -3.35
CA ALA A 151 -12.83 9.94 -2.10
C ALA A 151 -12.55 8.43 -2.20
N ALA A 152 -12.89 7.80 -3.34
CA ALA A 152 -12.60 6.40 -3.59
C ALA A 152 -11.08 6.12 -3.62
N VAL A 153 -10.26 7.02 -4.18
CA VAL A 153 -8.79 6.94 -4.12
C VAL A 153 -8.29 6.91 -2.66
N GLY A 154 -8.86 7.76 -1.80
CA GLY A 154 -8.56 7.77 -0.38
C GLY A 154 -8.95 6.46 0.33
N SER A 155 -10.12 5.90 -0.01
CA SER A 155 -10.56 4.61 0.52
C SER A 155 -9.63 3.46 0.14
N CYS A 156 -9.16 3.41 -1.12
CA CYS A 156 -8.18 2.41 -1.56
C CYS A 156 -6.88 2.51 -0.74
N PHE A 157 -6.39 3.73 -0.48
CA PHE A 157 -5.20 3.91 0.37
C PHE A 157 -5.41 3.38 1.79
N TRP A 158 -6.52 3.70 2.43
CA TRP A 158 -6.80 3.22 3.80
C TRP A 158 -7.02 1.72 3.86
N ASN A 159 -7.61 1.11 2.83
CA ASN A 159 -7.73 -0.34 2.73
C ASN A 159 -6.35 -1.00 2.64
N MET A 160 -5.46 -0.48 1.79
CA MET A 160 -4.09 -0.98 1.69
C MET A 160 -3.31 -0.78 3.00
N ASP A 161 -3.42 0.38 3.66
CA ASP A 161 -2.78 0.65 4.96
C ASP A 161 -3.32 -0.28 6.05
N LYS A 162 -4.63 -0.57 6.01
CA LYS A 162 -5.24 -1.57 6.89
C LYS A 162 -4.66 -2.95 6.61
N ILE A 163 -4.54 -3.39 5.36
CA ILE A 163 -3.97 -4.71 5.04
C ILE A 163 -2.52 -4.80 5.53
N ASP A 164 -1.71 -3.76 5.32
CA ASP A 164 -0.31 -3.71 5.77
C ASP A 164 -0.20 -3.82 7.31
N LYS A 165 -1.07 -3.12 8.05
CA LYS A 165 -1.04 -3.11 9.52
C LYS A 165 -1.79 -4.29 10.17
N THR A 166 -2.79 -4.84 9.50
CA THR A 166 -3.65 -5.90 10.05
C THR A 166 -2.95 -7.23 9.92
N GLN A 167 -2.13 -7.55 10.92
CA GLN A 167 -1.53 -8.87 11.04
C GLN A 167 -2.59 -9.90 11.43
N PHE A 168 -2.38 -11.14 10.99
CA PHE A 168 -3.05 -12.29 11.59
C PHE A 168 -2.92 -12.22 13.12
N PRO A 169 -4.01 -12.36 13.89
CA PRO A 169 -3.92 -12.16 15.32
C PRO A 169 -2.94 -13.20 15.88
N PHE A 170 -1.88 -12.70 16.51
CA PHE A 170 -0.82 -13.47 17.14
C PHE A 170 -1.31 -14.72 17.92
N PRO A 171 -2.40 -14.67 18.71
CA PRO A 171 -2.89 -15.86 19.41
C PRO A 171 -3.29 -17.01 18.48
N TYR A 172 -3.86 -16.76 17.29
CA TYR A 172 -4.19 -17.84 16.36
C TYR A 172 -2.93 -18.54 15.84
N CYS A 173 -1.87 -17.79 15.53
CA CYS A 173 -0.60 -18.37 15.12
C CYS A 173 0.04 -19.20 16.24
N GLN A 174 -0.10 -18.76 17.50
CA GLN A 174 0.40 -19.51 18.66
C GLN A 174 -0.37 -20.81 18.88
N VAL A 175 -1.71 -20.78 18.82
CA VAL A 175 -2.55 -21.98 18.98
C VAL A 175 -2.26 -23.00 17.88
N VAL A 176 -2.14 -22.57 16.62
CA VAL A 176 -1.79 -23.48 15.51
C VAL A 176 -0.39 -24.07 15.70
N LYS A 177 0.58 -23.29 16.19
CA LYS A 177 1.93 -23.77 16.48
C LYS A 177 1.91 -24.86 17.57
N TRP A 178 1.18 -24.61 18.67
CA TRP A 178 1.00 -25.57 19.75
C TRP A 178 0.29 -26.84 19.30
N LEU A 179 -0.84 -26.71 18.60
CA LEU A 179 -1.60 -27.84 18.06
C LEU A 179 -0.74 -28.70 17.13
N THR A 180 0.06 -28.07 16.26
CA THR A 180 0.97 -28.79 15.36
C THR A 180 2.07 -29.52 16.12
N LEU A 181 2.63 -28.91 17.17
CA LEU A 181 3.65 -29.55 18.01
C LEU A 181 3.10 -30.75 18.77
N VAL A 182 1.92 -30.59 19.40
CA VAL A 182 1.25 -31.67 20.12
C VAL A 182 0.88 -32.81 19.16
N PHE A 183 0.32 -32.49 17.99
CA PHE A 183 0.00 -33.49 16.97
C PHE A 183 1.22 -34.28 16.52
N LEU A 184 2.31 -33.59 16.11
CA LEU A 184 3.56 -34.25 15.70
C LEU A 184 4.23 -35.04 16.84
N GLY A 185 4.06 -34.59 18.08
CA GLY A 185 4.56 -35.31 19.26
C GLY A 185 3.79 -36.59 19.57
N ILE A 186 2.46 -36.59 19.38
CA ILE A 186 1.60 -37.76 19.64
C ILE A 186 1.63 -38.76 18.47
N LEU A 187 1.81 -38.26 17.24
CA LEU A 187 1.84 -39.07 16.01
C LEU A 187 2.71 -40.34 16.12
N PRO A 188 4.01 -40.30 16.50
CA PRO A 188 4.84 -41.50 16.56
C PRO A 188 4.29 -42.58 17.50
N PHE A 189 3.63 -42.22 18.60
CA PHE A 189 3.05 -43.18 19.54
C PHE A 189 1.82 -43.90 18.95
N SER A 190 1.01 -43.19 18.16
CA SER A 190 -0.15 -43.78 17.51
C SER A 190 0.20 -44.76 16.37
N ILE A 191 1.27 -44.47 15.62
CA ILE A 191 1.69 -45.31 14.48
C ILE A 191 2.74 -46.37 14.85
N ALA A 192 3.39 -46.26 16.01
CA ALA A 192 4.34 -47.27 16.52
C ALA A 192 3.74 -48.67 16.57
N ALA A 193 2.47 -48.80 16.98
CA ALA A 193 1.77 -50.07 17.10
C ALA A 193 1.55 -50.79 15.75
N VAL A 194 1.52 -50.05 14.65
CA VAL A 194 1.20 -50.58 13.30
C VAL A 194 2.45 -50.68 12.43
N CYS A 195 3.38 -49.74 12.54
CA CYS A 195 4.51 -49.61 11.63
C CYS A 195 5.86 -50.06 12.22
N GLY A 196 5.95 -50.32 13.53
CA GLY A 196 7.19 -50.77 14.18
C GLY A 196 8.35 -49.80 13.91
N TRP A 197 9.47 -50.28 13.35
CA TRP A 197 10.63 -49.45 13.03
C TRP A 197 10.40 -48.43 11.89
N TRP A 198 9.42 -48.65 11.02
CA TRP A 198 9.09 -47.70 9.94
C TRP A 198 8.39 -46.42 10.44
N THR A 199 7.95 -46.42 11.69
CA THR A 199 7.30 -45.28 12.37
C THR A 199 8.13 -44.00 12.27
N LEU A 200 9.45 -44.11 12.36
CA LEU A 200 10.35 -42.98 12.32
C LEU A 200 10.37 -42.32 10.92
N LEU A 201 10.31 -43.14 9.86
CA LEU A 201 10.24 -42.66 8.49
C LEU A 201 8.90 -41.95 8.19
N PHE A 202 7.77 -42.56 8.57
CA PHE A 202 6.46 -41.97 8.35
C PHE A 202 6.25 -40.69 9.17
N SER A 203 6.75 -40.66 10.42
CA SER A 203 6.74 -39.45 11.25
C SER A 203 7.59 -38.34 10.64
N ALA A 204 8.76 -38.68 10.10
CA ALA A 204 9.63 -37.72 9.41
C ALA A 204 8.98 -37.17 8.13
N ILE A 205 8.33 -38.00 7.33
CA ILE A 205 7.59 -37.55 6.13
C ILE A 205 6.42 -36.64 6.51
N ALA A 206 5.65 -36.99 7.53
CA ALA A 206 4.57 -36.14 8.04
C ALA A 206 5.10 -34.79 8.58
N ALA A 207 6.21 -34.82 9.31
CA ALA A 207 6.90 -33.63 9.77
C ALA A 207 7.41 -32.77 8.62
N ILE A 208 7.98 -33.37 7.56
CA ILE A 208 8.43 -32.66 6.36
C ILE A 208 7.23 -32.06 5.61
N GLY A 209 6.14 -32.80 5.39
CA GLY A 209 4.93 -32.27 4.73
C GLY A 209 4.35 -31.05 5.45
N LEU A 210 4.28 -31.12 6.78
CA LEU A 210 3.85 -30.00 7.62
C LEU A 210 4.89 -28.87 7.72
N SER A 211 6.18 -29.17 7.57
CA SER A 211 7.27 -28.18 7.62
C SER A 211 7.49 -27.47 6.30
N VAL A 212 7.33 -28.14 5.15
CA VAL A 212 7.29 -27.52 3.81
C VAL A 212 6.10 -26.57 3.72
N SER A 213 4.96 -26.95 4.30
CA SER A 213 3.83 -26.05 4.49
C SER A 213 4.20 -24.79 5.27
N LYS A 214 5.01 -24.90 6.33
CA LYS A 214 5.53 -23.77 7.12
C LYS A 214 6.63 -22.97 6.42
N PHE A 215 7.53 -23.59 5.67
CA PHE A 215 8.62 -22.92 4.96
C PHE A 215 8.10 -22.07 3.81
N LEU A 216 7.07 -22.55 3.10
CA LEU A 216 6.33 -21.73 2.12
C LEU A 216 5.58 -20.58 2.81
N THR A 217 5.07 -20.78 4.02
CA THR A 217 4.43 -19.71 4.81
C THR A 217 5.45 -18.67 5.32
N LYS A 218 6.66 -19.10 5.72
CA LYS A 218 7.75 -18.22 6.18
C LYS A 218 8.39 -17.46 5.03
N ARG A 219 8.63 -18.08 3.87
CA ARG A 219 9.12 -17.37 2.67
C ARG A 219 8.12 -16.32 2.21
N GLN A 220 6.82 -16.59 2.25
CA GLN A 220 5.79 -15.59 1.90
C GLN A 220 5.71 -14.45 2.93
N LEU A 221 6.01 -14.70 4.21
CA LEU A 221 6.17 -13.67 5.25
C LEU A 221 7.51 -12.90 5.20
N SER A 222 8.47 -13.34 4.38
CA SER A 222 9.75 -12.66 4.15
C SER A 222 9.87 -12.04 2.74
N TYR A 223 8.84 -12.20 1.91
CA TYR A 223 8.68 -11.56 0.59
C TYR A 223 7.45 -10.65 0.52
N GLN A 224 6.52 -10.75 1.48
CA GLN A 224 5.81 -9.54 1.88
C GLN A 224 6.88 -8.57 2.33
#